data_AF-N8UWW0-F1
#
_entry.id   AF-N8UWW0-F1
#
_cell.length_a   1.000
_cell.length_b   1.000
_cell.length_c   1.000
_cell.angle_alpha   90.00
_cell.angle_beta   90.00
_cell.angle_gamma   90.00
#
_symmetry.space_group_name_H-M   'P 1'
#
loop_
_entity.id
_entity.type
_entity.pdbx_description
1 polymer ?
#
loop_
_entity_poly.entity_id
_entity_poly.type
_entity_poly.pdbx_seq_one_letter_code
_entity_poly.pdbx_strand_id
1 'polypeptide(L)'
;MSIESKLKNSFCSIELKDGTQNMLFFLDDGNINTLSNKKTNYSWVYKADILNIYENLELIFEFKLQEIGSFYLLFIQNQDYEGANLLSVKKKLQLLRTLTSFTNRDDERNGYLEVGEHTHGGKVEIIAKEHGKVIIGDYTGIGPDVVIVAGNHRTDLVTIYPFTSILELGLFGDDNTTLINDHISKGNVEIGNDVWLGHSVQIMPGIKIGDGAIVAANAVVTKNIEPYTIVGGNPAKFIKYRVEDKFLREALLDIAWWNWPEDKVKENLPKIMSSDIKSFVEEFKDRS
;
A
#
# COMPACT_ATOMS: atom_id res chain seq x y z
N MET A 1 7.75 -26.15 -17.14
CA MET A 1 8.06 -26.22 -15.69
C MET A 1 6.87 -26.82 -14.99
N SER A 2 7.07 -27.80 -14.10
CA SER A 2 5.99 -28.31 -13.25
C SER A 2 5.52 -27.21 -12.29
N ILE A 3 4.27 -27.29 -11.84
CA ILE A 3 3.72 -26.36 -10.84
C ILE A 3 4.56 -26.36 -9.56
N GLU A 4 5.04 -27.54 -9.14
CA GLU A 4 5.96 -27.70 -8.02
C GLU A 4 7.23 -26.84 -8.17
N SER A 5 7.84 -26.83 -9.36
CA SER A 5 9.03 -26.01 -9.64
C SER A 5 8.75 -24.51 -9.64
N LYS A 6 7.48 -24.09 -9.82
CA LYS A 6 7.07 -22.68 -9.73
C LYS A 6 6.81 -22.23 -8.29
N LEU A 7 6.52 -23.16 -7.36
CA LEU A 7 6.31 -22.88 -5.93
C LEU A 7 7.63 -22.83 -5.16
N LYS A 8 8.62 -23.61 -5.58
CA LYS A 8 9.96 -23.60 -5.01
C LYS A 8 10.60 -22.22 -5.08
N ASN A 9 11.09 -21.73 -3.93
CA ASN A 9 11.64 -20.38 -3.73
C ASN A 9 10.68 -19.24 -4.11
N SER A 10 9.37 -19.45 -4.00
CA SER A 10 8.37 -18.41 -4.23
C SER A 10 7.73 -17.96 -2.92
N PHE A 11 7.20 -16.74 -2.94
CA PHE A 11 6.32 -16.27 -1.88
C PHE A 11 4.88 -16.56 -2.28
N CYS A 12 4.08 -16.96 -1.30
CA CYS A 12 2.64 -17.01 -1.44
C CYS A 12 1.93 -16.28 -0.30
N SER A 13 0.88 -15.53 -0.62
CA SER A 13 -0.05 -15.00 0.37
C SER A 13 -1.22 -15.97 0.53
N ILE A 14 -1.74 -16.12 1.74
CA ILE A 14 -3.01 -16.80 2.07
C ILE A 14 -3.90 -15.78 2.78
N GLU A 15 -5.09 -15.53 2.24
CA GLU A 15 -6.13 -14.74 2.89
C GLU A 15 -7.15 -15.65 3.59
N LEU A 16 -7.67 -15.27 4.75
CA LEU A 16 -8.68 -16.01 5.51
C LEU A 16 -10.02 -15.26 5.49
N LYS A 17 -11.13 -15.93 5.87
CA LYS A 17 -12.50 -15.34 5.90
C LYS A 17 -12.60 -14.03 6.66
N ASP A 18 -11.89 -13.94 7.77
CA ASP A 18 -11.90 -12.80 8.67
C ASP A 18 -11.04 -11.63 8.12
N GLY A 19 -10.48 -11.79 6.92
CA GLY A 19 -9.58 -10.82 6.29
C GLY A 19 -8.14 -10.93 6.79
N THR A 20 -7.82 -11.89 7.67
CA THR A 20 -6.45 -12.14 8.13
C THR A 20 -5.62 -12.69 6.97
N GLN A 21 -4.42 -12.15 6.77
CA GLN A 21 -3.55 -12.53 5.65
C GLN A 21 -2.19 -13.01 6.15
N ASN A 22 -1.74 -14.17 5.66
CA ASN A 22 -0.49 -14.82 6.01
C ASN A 22 0.44 -14.95 4.80
N MET A 23 1.68 -14.49 4.95
CA MET A 23 2.70 -14.59 3.90
C MET A 23 3.63 -15.76 4.19
N LEU A 24 3.68 -16.70 3.25
CA LEU A 24 4.43 -17.94 3.29
C LEU A 24 5.54 -17.91 2.24
N PHE A 25 6.76 -18.28 2.61
CA PHE A 25 7.89 -18.44 1.70
C PHE A 25 8.25 -19.91 1.58
N PHE A 26 8.05 -20.47 0.39
CA PHE A 26 8.19 -21.89 0.10
C PHE A 26 9.65 -22.19 -0.22
N LEU A 27 10.30 -22.96 0.65
CA LEU A 27 11.69 -23.37 0.49
C LEU A 27 11.79 -24.65 -0.35
N ASP A 28 12.95 -24.84 -0.98
CA ASP A 28 13.25 -26.03 -1.79
C ASP A 28 13.23 -27.34 -1.00
N ASP A 29 13.47 -27.26 0.31
CA ASP A 29 13.54 -28.39 1.24
C ASP A 29 12.16 -28.81 1.78
N GLY A 30 11.08 -28.20 1.31
CA GLY A 30 9.71 -28.49 1.76
C GLY A 30 9.28 -27.73 3.02
N ASN A 31 10.13 -26.85 3.57
CA ASN A 31 9.77 -25.99 4.69
C ASN A 31 9.13 -24.68 4.20
N ILE A 32 8.40 -24.02 5.11
CA ILE A 32 7.83 -22.69 4.87
C ILE A 32 8.34 -21.71 5.94
N ASN A 33 8.75 -20.52 5.53
CA ASN A 33 8.99 -19.39 6.43
C ASN A 33 7.85 -18.37 6.33
N THR A 34 7.52 -17.69 7.43
CA THR A 34 6.65 -16.50 7.39
C THR A 34 7.48 -15.22 7.49
N LEU A 35 6.92 -14.11 6.98
CA LEU A 35 7.53 -12.79 7.14
C LEU A 35 7.45 -12.25 8.57
N SER A 36 6.42 -12.67 9.33
CA SER A 36 6.14 -12.20 10.69
C SER A 36 6.89 -12.97 11.79
N ASN A 37 7.47 -14.14 11.50
CA ASN A 37 8.07 -15.00 12.52
C ASN A 37 9.41 -15.63 12.11
N LYS A 38 10.41 -15.54 13.00
CA LYS A 38 11.68 -16.28 12.85
C LYS A 38 11.45 -17.74 13.27
N LYS A 39 11.29 -18.60 12.26
CA LYS A 39 10.97 -20.05 12.29
C LYS A 39 9.51 -20.36 12.58
N THR A 40 8.84 -20.88 11.57
CA THR A 40 7.53 -21.54 11.68
C THR A 40 7.69 -23.05 11.54
N ASN A 41 6.83 -23.84 12.19
CA ASN A 41 6.79 -25.30 12.03
C ASN A 41 5.90 -25.71 10.84
N TYR A 42 5.88 -24.87 9.80
CA TYR A 42 5.11 -25.09 8.60
C TYR A 42 5.91 -25.87 7.58
N SER A 43 5.27 -26.85 6.95
CA SER A 43 5.81 -27.59 5.82
C SER A 43 4.77 -27.75 4.73
N TRP A 44 5.21 -28.07 3.52
CA TRP A 44 4.32 -28.28 2.40
C TRP A 44 4.64 -29.55 1.62
N VAL A 45 3.60 -30.14 1.04
CA VAL A 45 3.72 -31.28 0.13
C VAL A 45 2.83 -31.02 -1.08
N TYR A 46 3.38 -31.12 -2.28
CA TYR A 46 2.61 -31.05 -3.52
C TYR A 46 2.58 -32.42 -4.21
N LYS A 47 1.38 -32.94 -4.46
CA LYS A 47 1.18 -34.22 -5.16
C LYS A 47 -0.18 -34.23 -5.87
N ALA A 48 -0.20 -34.71 -7.11
CA ALA A 48 -1.43 -34.88 -7.90
C ALA A 48 -2.32 -33.63 -7.94
N ASP A 49 -1.70 -32.47 -8.23
CA ASP A 49 -2.36 -31.16 -8.28
C ASP A 49 -2.92 -30.64 -6.95
N ILE A 50 -2.56 -31.28 -5.85
CA ILE A 50 -2.94 -30.88 -4.50
C ILE A 50 -1.71 -30.37 -3.75
N LEU A 51 -1.79 -29.16 -3.24
CA LEU A 51 -0.82 -28.58 -2.32
C LEU A 51 -1.39 -28.67 -0.90
N ASN A 52 -0.70 -29.40 -0.05
CA ASN A 52 -0.98 -29.51 1.37
C ASN A 52 -0.01 -28.67 2.16
N ILE A 53 -0.52 -27.93 3.13
CA ILE A 53 0.28 -27.20 4.12
C ILE A 53 0.01 -27.81 5.49
N TYR A 54 1.09 -28.08 6.21
CA TYR A 54 1.06 -28.69 7.53
C TYR A 54 1.62 -27.73 8.56
N GLU A 55 1.08 -27.77 9.78
CA GLU A 55 1.66 -27.18 10.98
C GLU A 55 1.88 -28.27 12.01
N ASN A 56 3.10 -28.45 12.52
CA ASN A 56 3.41 -29.51 13.49
C ASN A 56 2.94 -30.92 13.03
N LEU A 57 3.00 -31.20 11.73
CA LEU A 57 2.53 -32.42 11.05
C LEU A 57 1.00 -32.57 10.93
N GLU A 58 0.21 -31.59 11.39
CA GLU A 58 -1.24 -31.55 11.16
C GLU A 58 -1.56 -30.80 9.87
N LEU A 59 -2.43 -31.37 9.03
CA LEU A 59 -2.86 -30.72 7.79
C LEU A 59 -3.74 -29.52 8.13
N ILE A 60 -3.28 -28.32 7.78
CA ILE A 60 -4.02 -27.07 8.04
C ILE A 60 -4.69 -26.54 6.77
N PHE A 61 -4.07 -26.72 5.60
CA PHE A 61 -4.64 -26.29 4.33
C PHE A 61 -4.43 -27.32 3.22
N GLU A 62 -5.46 -27.49 2.40
CA GLU A 62 -5.43 -28.25 1.16
C GLU A 62 -5.87 -27.34 0.00
N PHE A 63 -5.08 -27.30 -1.07
CA PHE A 63 -5.36 -26.47 -2.24
C PHE A 63 -5.26 -27.28 -3.52
N LYS A 64 -6.23 -27.16 -4.42
CA LYS A 64 -6.11 -27.69 -5.78
C LYS A 64 -5.50 -26.63 -6.70
N LEU A 65 -4.37 -26.97 -7.29
CA LEU A 65 -3.69 -26.08 -8.21
C LEU A 65 -4.38 -26.11 -9.56
N GLN A 66 -4.94 -24.97 -9.95
CA GLN A 66 -5.41 -24.67 -11.30
C GLN A 66 -4.74 -23.38 -11.79
N GLU A 67 -4.21 -23.38 -13.01
CA GLU A 67 -3.61 -22.18 -13.63
C GLU A 67 -4.72 -21.30 -14.22
N ILE A 68 -4.76 -20.02 -13.82
CA ILE A 68 -5.75 -19.02 -14.30
C ILE A 68 -5.01 -17.73 -14.68
N GLY A 69 -4.64 -17.58 -15.96
CA GLY A 69 -3.90 -16.42 -16.44
C GLY A 69 -2.49 -16.31 -15.84
N SER A 70 -2.15 -15.17 -15.24
CA SER A 70 -0.92 -14.97 -14.46
C SER A 70 -1.04 -15.42 -13.00
N PHE A 71 -2.21 -15.91 -12.61
CA PHE A 71 -2.54 -16.33 -11.25
C PHE A 71 -2.59 -17.86 -11.16
N TYR A 72 -2.46 -18.36 -9.94
CA TYR A 72 -2.55 -19.78 -9.63
C TYR A 72 -3.58 -19.98 -8.51
N LEU A 73 -4.30 -21.12 -8.56
CA LEU A 73 -5.05 -21.81 -7.50
C LEU A 73 -6.58 -21.67 -7.41
N LEU A 74 -7.19 -22.83 -7.13
CA LEU A 74 -8.60 -23.05 -6.80
C LEU A 74 -8.69 -23.87 -5.49
N PHE A 75 -9.44 -23.40 -4.50
CA PHE A 75 -9.56 -24.04 -3.19
C PHE A 75 -10.26 -25.42 -3.24
N ILE A 76 -9.80 -26.38 -2.43
CA ILE A 76 -10.57 -27.58 -2.05
C ILE A 76 -10.60 -27.70 -0.52
N GLN A 77 -11.74 -27.32 0.04
CA GLN A 77 -12.40 -27.85 1.25
C GLN A 77 -11.62 -27.95 2.58
N ASN A 78 -12.05 -27.16 3.59
CA ASN A 78 -12.13 -27.61 4.99
C ASN A 78 -13.32 -26.93 5.69
N GLN A 79 -14.10 -27.65 6.51
CA GLN A 79 -15.45 -27.24 6.93
C GLN A 79 -15.53 -25.99 7.85
N ASP A 80 -14.41 -25.52 8.38
CA ASP A 80 -14.35 -24.36 9.29
C ASP A 80 -13.82 -23.07 8.61
N TYR A 81 -13.33 -23.14 7.36
CA TYR A 81 -12.69 -22.02 6.66
C TYR A 81 -13.16 -21.96 5.20
N GLU A 82 -13.63 -20.79 4.73
CA GLU A 82 -14.03 -20.53 3.34
C GLU A 82 -13.06 -19.47 2.81
N GLY A 83 -12.52 -19.69 1.61
CA GLY A 83 -11.78 -18.64 0.91
C GLY A 83 -10.36 -18.44 1.41
N ALA A 84 -9.46 -19.30 0.92
CA ALA A 84 -8.03 -19.05 0.94
C ALA A 84 -7.50 -18.93 -0.49
N ASN A 85 -6.99 -17.74 -0.84
CA ASN A 85 -6.39 -17.46 -2.15
C ASN A 85 -4.86 -17.53 -2.03
N LEU A 86 -4.20 -18.35 -2.87
CA LEU A 86 -2.74 -18.48 -2.88
C LEU A 86 -2.13 -17.71 -4.06
N LEU A 87 -1.35 -16.65 -3.81
CA LEU A 87 -0.69 -15.88 -4.88
C LEU A 87 0.80 -16.18 -4.97
N SER A 88 1.25 -16.97 -5.95
CA SER A 88 2.69 -17.21 -6.15
C SER A 88 3.39 -16.01 -6.81
N VAL A 89 4.37 -15.45 -6.10
CA VAL A 89 5.15 -14.29 -6.52
C VAL A 89 6.62 -14.70 -6.68
N LYS A 90 7.13 -14.61 -7.93
CA LYS A 90 8.44 -15.18 -8.32
C LYS A 90 9.65 -14.30 -7.98
N LYS A 91 9.47 -13.03 -7.65
CA LYS A 91 10.58 -12.08 -7.38
C LYS A 91 10.36 -11.34 -6.05
N LYS A 92 11.45 -11.12 -5.30
CA LYS A 92 11.49 -10.34 -4.05
C LYS A 92 10.93 -8.90 -4.19
N LEU A 93 11.03 -8.32 -5.37
CA LEU A 93 10.48 -7.00 -5.71
C LEU A 93 8.95 -7.01 -5.87
N GLN A 94 8.48 -8.06 -6.52
CA GLN A 94 7.06 -8.32 -6.72
C GLN A 94 6.40 -8.64 -5.36
N LEU A 95 7.16 -9.24 -4.42
CA LEU A 95 6.79 -9.37 -3.02
C LEU A 95 6.64 -8.01 -2.32
N LEU A 96 7.60 -7.08 -2.45
CA LEU A 96 7.50 -5.75 -1.84
C LEU A 96 6.23 -5.01 -2.28
N ARG A 97 5.93 -5.03 -3.58
CA ARG A 97 4.67 -4.50 -4.11
C ARG A 97 3.44 -5.26 -3.61
N THR A 98 3.54 -6.58 -3.47
CA THR A 98 2.44 -7.40 -2.92
C THR A 98 2.19 -7.04 -1.44
N LEU A 99 3.21 -6.75 -0.65
CA LEU A 99 3.06 -6.45 0.78
C LEU A 99 2.25 -5.18 1.05
N THR A 100 2.30 -4.19 0.15
CA THR A 100 1.46 -2.99 0.20
C THR A 100 0.13 -3.16 -0.50
N SER A 101 0.15 -3.60 -1.76
CA SER A 101 -1.06 -3.65 -2.59
C SER A 101 -2.06 -4.72 -2.17
N PHE A 102 -1.65 -5.76 -1.43
CA PHE A 102 -2.56 -6.82 -1.03
C PHE A 102 -3.57 -6.35 0.04
N THR A 103 -3.17 -5.44 0.93
CA THR A 103 -4.06 -4.93 1.99
C THR A 103 -5.05 -3.87 1.51
N ASN A 104 -4.75 -3.18 0.41
CA ASN A 104 -5.61 -2.15 -0.20
C ASN A 104 -6.14 -2.56 -1.59
N ARG A 105 -6.05 -3.85 -1.95
CA ARG A 105 -6.32 -4.34 -3.31
C ARG A 105 -7.73 -4.02 -3.79
N ASP A 106 -8.71 -4.09 -2.90
CA ASP A 106 -10.09 -3.76 -3.26
C ASP A 106 -10.24 -2.29 -3.63
N ASP A 107 -9.57 -1.40 -2.90
CA ASP A 107 -9.59 0.04 -3.20
C ASP A 107 -8.81 0.35 -4.48
N GLU A 108 -7.70 -0.34 -4.75
CA GLU A 108 -6.99 -0.26 -6.04
C GLU A 108 -7.86 -0.78 -7.20
N ARG A 109 -8.48 -1.96 -7.05
CA ARG A 109 -9.33 -2.58 -8.07
C ARG A 109 -10.54 -1.72 -8.41
N ASN A 110 -11.11 -1.06 -7.39
CA ASN A 110 -12.26 -0.17 -7.56
C ASN A 110 -11.86 1.26 -8.00
N GLY A 111 -10.56 1.54 -8.15
CA GLY A 111 -10.04 2.81 -8.65
C GLY A 111 -9.97 3.94 -7.61
N TYR A 112 -10.18 3.63 -6.33
CA TYR A 112 -10.08 4.59 -5.23
C TYR A 112 -8.63 4.87 -4.80
N LEU A 113 -7.73 3.93 -5.06
CA LEU A 113 -6.32 4.01 -4.69
C LEU A 113 -5.41 3.72 -5.89
N GLU A 114 -4.35 4.51 -6.05
CA GLU A 114 -3.18 4.19 -6.86
C GLU A 114 -1.93 4.18 -5.99
N VAL A 115 -1.11 3.14 -6.13
CA VAL A 115 0.14 2.99 -5.38
C VAL A 115 1.30 2.75 -6.34
N GLY A 116 2.33 3.57 -6.18
CA GLY A 116 3.58 3.51 -6.91
C GLY A 116 4.41 2.26 -6.62
N GLU A 117 5.38 2.00 -7.50
CA GLU A 117 6.31 0.89 -7.35
C GLU A 117 7.19 1.07 -6.10
N HIS A 118 7.61 -0.05 -5.49
CA HIS A 118 8.48 -0.08 -4.30
C HIS A 118 7.93 0.57 -3.03
N THR A 119 6.75 1.19 -3.08
CA THR A 119 6.04 1.67 -1.90
C THR A 119 5.68 0.49 -1.01
N HIS A 120 6.02 0.59 0.28
CA HIS A 120 5.88 -0.50 1.26
C HIS A 120 5.29 0.04 2.58
N GLY A 121 4.70 -0.83 3.41
CA GLY A 121 4.14 -0.42 4.70
C GLY A 121 2.83 -1.08 5.09
N GLY A 122 2.12 -0.46 6.03
CA GLY A 122 0.82 -0.91 6.53
C GLY A 122 -0.34 -0.56 5.59
N LYS A 123 -1.49 -1.21 5.84
CA LYS A 123 -2.78 -0.89 5.21
C LYS A 123 -3.12 0.59 5.43
N VAL A 124 -3.66 1.24 4.40
CA VAL A 124 -4.21 2.60 4.53
C VAL A 124 -5.72 2.49 4.61
N GLU A 125 -6.32 3.09 5.64
CA GLU A 125 -7.76 3.25 5.71
C GLU A 125 -8.19 4.48 4.89
N ILE A 126 -9.05 4.29 3.90
CA ILE A 126 -9.61 5.39 3.10
C ILE A 126 -11.06 5.62 3.51
N ILE A 127 -11.32 6.77 4.12
CA ILE A 127 -12.67 7.21 4.50
C ILE A 127 -13.27 8.03 3.35
N ALA A 128 -14.55 7.80 3.07
CA ALA A 128 -15.31 8.57 2.08
C ALA A 128 -14.71 8.50 0.66
N LYS A 129 -14.24 7.31 0.27
CA LYS A 129 -13.46 7.01 -0.95
C LYS A 129 -14.20 7.30 -2.26
N GLU A 130 -15.53 7.30 -2.23
CA GLU A 130 -16.40 7.69 -3.33
C GLU A 130 -16.28 9.17 -3.73
N HIS A 131 -15.66 10.00 -2.88
CA HIS A 131 -15.54 11.43 -3.10
C HIS A 131 -14.14 11.88 -3.54
N GLY A 132 -13.16 11.00 -3.64
CA GLY A 132 -11.83 11.39 -4.10
C GLY A 132 -10.89 10.21 -4.20
N LYS A 133 -9.96 10.29 -5.15
CA LYS A 133 -8.92 9.27 -5.31
C LYS A 133 -7.75 9.55 -4.39
N VAL A 134 -7.14 8.49 -3.88
CA VAL A 134 -5.85 8.54 -3.18
C VAL A 134 -4.78 8.06 -4.14
N ILE A 135 -3.72 8.86 -4.29
CA ILE A 135 -2.59 8.55 -5.17
C ILE A 135 -1.32 8.60 -4.32
N ILE A 136 -0.56 7.51 -4.30
CA ILE A 136 0.70 7.39 -3.55
C ILE A 136 1.82 7.09 -4.53
N GLY A 137 2.86 7.92 -4.53
CA GLY A 137 4.03 7.78 -5.40
C GLY A 137 4.89 6.57 -5.08
N ASP A 138 6.00 6.44 -5.81
CA ASP A 138 6.96 5.34 -5.72
C ASP A 138 7.85 5.48 -4.47
N TYR A 139 8.39 4.35 -4.00
CA TYR A 139 9.36 4.29 -2.88
C TYR A 139 8.89 4.90 -1.56
N THR A 140 7.57 5.04 -1.36
CA THR A 140 6.99 5.61 -0.15
C THR A 140 6.90 4.57 0.98
N GLY A 141 7.22 4.99 2.21
CA GLY A 141 7.10 4.17 3.41
C GLY A 141 5.86 4.55 4.23
N ILE A 142 4.98 3.58 4.46
CA ILE A 142 3.69 3.80 5.16
C ILE A 142 3.71 3.12 6.54
N GLY A 143 3.60 3.92 7.59
CA GLY A 143 3.46 3.41 8.96
C GLY A 143 2.12 2.66 9.18
N PRO A 144 1.99 1.88 10.25
CA PRO A 144 0.71 1.28 10.63
C PRO A 144 -0.35 2.35 10.97
N ASP A 145 -1.62 2.01 10.74
CA ASP A 145 -2.79 2.81 11.14
C ASP A 145 -2.88 4.20 10.48
N VAL A 146 -2.38 4.33 9.25
CA VAL A 146 -2.52 5.56 8.47
C VAL A 146 -3.95 5.67 7.92
N VAL A 147 -4.57 6.83 8.14
CA VAL A 147 -5.94 7.13 7.69
C VAL A 147 -5.91 8.29 6.70
N ILE A 148 -6.59 8.13 5.58
CA ILE A 148 -6.74 9.15 4.55
C ILE A 148 -8.23 9.41 4.34
N VAL A 149 -8.63 10.67 4.48
CA VAL A 149 -10.02 11.08 4.25
C VAL A 149 -10.12 11.66 2.84
N ALA A 150 -11.02 11.14 2.01
CA ALA A 150 -11.20 11.57 0.62
C ALA A 150 -12.42 12.50 0.39
N GLY A 151 -13.37 12.51 1.32
CA GLY A 151 -14.60 13.33 1.25
C GLY A 151 -14.92 14.05 2.56
N ASN A 152 -15.85 14.99 2.50
CA ASN A 152 -16.39 15.68 3.67
C ASN A 152 -17.88 15.96 3.51
N HIS A 153 -18.59 16.11 4.63
CA HIS A 153 -19.92 16.74 4.61
C HIS A 153 -19.81 18.22 4.25
N ARG A 154 -20.85 18.72 3.59
CA ARG A 154 -20.99 20.16 3.33
C ARG A 154 -21.33 20.90 4.61
N THR A 155 -20.38 21.72 5.06
CA THR A 155 -20.51 22.54 6.27
C THR A 155 -21.17 23.90 6.00
N ASP A 156 -21.45 24.20 4.74
CA ASP A 156 -22.13 25.41 4.29
C ASP A 156 -23.66 25.28 4.24
N LEU A 157 -24.19 24.07 4.46
CA LEU A 157 -25.62 23.80 4.55
C LEU A 157 -26.16 24.04 5.97
N VAL A 158 -27.47 24.19 6.09
CA VAL A 158 -28.16 24.34 7.39
C VAL A 158 -27.96 23.11 8.29
N THR A 159 -27.70 21.95 7.69
CA THR A 159 -27.48 20.67 8.38
C THR A 159 -26.27 19.97 7.78
N ILE A 160 -25.56 19.20 8.62
CA ILE A 160 -24.53 18.25 8.20
C ILE A 160 -25.08 16.82 8.06
N TYR A 161 -26.38 16.62 8.31
CA TYR A 161 -27.02 15.32 8.21
C TYR A 161 -27.15 14.90 6.74
N PRO A 162 -26.70 13.68 6.36
CA PRO A 162 -26.58 13.29 4.97
C PRO A 162 -27.92 12.80 4.39
N PHE A 163 -28.90 13.69 4.30
CA PHE A 163 -30.24 13.35 3.80
C PHE A 163 -30.22 12.77 2.39
N THR A 164 -29.36 13.27 1.50
CA THR A 164 -29.26 12.78 0.12
C THR A 164 -28.79 11.33 0.11
N SER A 165 -27.71 11.02 0.83
CA SER A 165 -27.22 9.62 0.92
C SER A 165 -28.22 8.69 1.60
N ILE A 166 -28.94 9.16 2.62
CA ILE A 166 -29.93 8.34 3.35
C ILE A 166 -31.18 8.07 2.51
N LEU A 167 -31.62 9.05 1.71
CA LEU A 167 -32.73 8.88 0.78
C LEU A 167 -32.37 7.98 -0.41
N GLU A 168 -31.13 8.04 -0.91
CA GLU A 168 -30.60 7.08 -1.89
C GLU A 168 -30.64 5.63 -1.38
N LEU A 169 -30.55 5.43 -0.05
CA LEU A 169 -30.71 4.13 0.61
C LEU A 169 -32.18 3.74 0.88
N GLY A 170 -33.15 4.59 0.53
CA GLY A 170 -34.58 4.34 0.73
C GLY A 170 -35.05 4.38 2.18
N LEU A 171 -34.23 4.91 3.10
CA LEU A 171 -34.50 4.86 4.55
C LEU A 171 -35.52 5.92 5.03
N PHE A 172 -35.91 6.85 4.16
CA PHE A 172 -36.88 7.91 4.46
C PHE A 172 -38.15 7.85 3.57
N GLY A 173 -38.31 6.81 2.75
CA GLY A 173 -39.45 6.64 1.84
C GLY A 173 -39.16 7.08 0.39
N ASP A 174 -40.11 6.81 -0.51
CA ASP A 174 -40.07 7.20 -1.92
C ASP A 174 -40.46 8.68 -2.09
N ASP A 175 -39.49 9.56 -1.85
CA ASP A 175 -39.67 10.99 -2.04
C ASP A 175 -39.07 11.40 -3.39
N ASN A 176 -39.90 11.82 -4.35
CA ASN A 176 -39.48 12.39 -5.64
C ASN A 176 -38.80 13.78 -5.50
N THR A 177 -38.19 14.07 -4.36
CA THR A 177 -37.56 15.34 -4.06
C THR A 177 -36.17 15.38 -4.69
N THR A 178 -35.91 16.34 -5.57
CA THR A 178 -34.55 16.59 -6.06
C THR A 178 -33.72 17.22 -4.96
N LEU A 179 -32.75 16.48 -4.44
CA LEU A 179 -31.81 16.98 -3.44
C LEU A 179 -30.47 17.37 -4.07
N ILE A 180 -29.79 18.30 -3.41
CA ILE A 180 -28.41 18.65 -3.72
C ILE A 180 -27.46 17.62 -3.10
N ASN A 181 -26.24 17.50 -3.63
CA ASN A 181 -25.21 16.71 -2.97
C ASN A 181 -24.85 17.36 -1.61
N ASP A 182 -24.94 16.58 -0.54
CA ASP A 182 -24.63 16.94 0.86
C ASP A 182 -23.19 16.59 1.26
N HIS A 183 -22.43 16.01 0.33
CA HIS A 183 -21.00 15.76 0.42
C HIS A 183 -20.22 16.67 -0.55
N ILE A 184 -18.96 16.94 -0.20
CA ILE A 184 -18.02 17.72 -1.00
C ILE A 184 -16.69 16.98 -1.11
N SER A 185 -16.20 16.88 -2.34
CA SER A 185 -14.82 16.52 -2.62
C SER A 185 -13.93 17.74 -2.47
N LYS A 186 -12.76 17.58 -1.85
CA LYS A 186 -11.68 18.59 -1.92
C LYS A 186 -10.65 18.25 -3.00
N GLY A 187 -10.98 17.34 -3.91
CA GLY A 187 -10.05 16.75 -4.87
C GLY A 187 -9.33 15.53 -4.31
N ASN A 188 -8.41 15.00 -5.10
CA ASN A 188 -7.62 13.83 -4.74
C ASN A 188 -6.67 14.14 -3.58
N VAL A 189 -6.34 13.11 -2.82
CA VAL A 189 -5.18 13.14 -1.91
C VAL A 189 -3.99 12.60 -2.68
N GLU A 190 -2.94 13.41 -2.79
CA GLU A 190 -1.74 13.09 -3.58
C GLU A 190 -0.54 13.03 -2.63
N ILE A 191 0.07 11.87 -2.51
CA ILE A 191 1.30 11.62 -1.76
C ILE A 191 2.41 11.37 -2.77
N GLY A 192 3.47 12.16 -2.71
CA GLY A 192 4.61 12.06 -3.61
C GLY A 192 5.45 10.78 -3.45
N ASN A 193 6.60 10.80 -4.10
CA ASN A 193 7.59 9.74 -4.09
C ASN A 193 8.54 9.88 -2.89
N ASP A 194 9.13 8.79 -2.42
CA ASP A 194 10.09 8.79 -1.29
C ASP A 194 9.52 9.48 -0.03
N VAL A 195 8.21 9.41 0.18
CA VAL A 195 7.55 9.97 1.35
C VAL A 195 7.65 8.97 2.50
N TRP A 196 7.79 9.45 3.73
CA TRP A 196 7.62 8.63 4.92
C TRP A 196 6.45 9.11 5.78
N LEU A 197 5.43 8.27 5.88
CA LEU A 197 4.29 8.46 6.79
C LEU A 197 4.55 7.67 8.07
N GLY A 198 4.59 8.36 9.21
CA GLY A 198 4.67 7.73 10.52
C GLY A 198 3.41 6.95 10.88
N HIS A 199 3.48 6.20 11.99
CA HIS A 199 2.33 5.51 12.56
C HIS A 199 1.18 6.48 12.90
N SER A 200 -0.06 6.07 12.66
CA SER A 200 -1.27 6.83 13.02
C SER A 200 -1.34 8.24 12.43
N VAL A 201 -0.79 8.44 11.23
CA VAL A 201 -0.93 9.71 10.50
C VAL A 201 -2.34 9.81 9.92
N GLN A 202 -2.96 10.98 10.05
CA GLN A 202 -4.25 11.31 9.44
C GLN A 202 -4.08 12.39 8.39
N ILE A 203 -4.57 12.14 7.18
CA ILE A 203 -4.47 13.07 6.04
C ILE A 203 -5.88 13.52 5.65
N MET A 204 -6.11 14.83 5.68
CA MET A 204 -7.40 15.42 5.35
C MET A 204 -7.67 15.45 3.83
N PRO A 205 -8.92 15.68 3.39
CA PRO A 205 -9.27 15.66 1.97
C PRO A 205 -8.56 16.75 1.16
N GLY A 206 -8.15 16.40 -0.06
CA GLY A 206 -7.54 17.32 -1.03
C GLY A 206 -6.09 17.71 -0.74
N ILE A 207 -5.44 17.02 0.21
CA ILE A 207 -4.07 17.34 0.61
C ILE A 207 -3.05 16.77 -0.38
N LYS A 208 -2.05 17.59 -0.70
CA LYS A 208 -0.86 17.20 -1.47
C LYS A 208 0.37 17.16 -0.56
N ILE A 209 1.11 16.06 -0.59
CA ILE A 209 2.37 15.86 0.14
C ILE A 209 3.49 15.71 -0.89
N GLY A 210 4.44 16.64 -0.88
CA GLY A 210 5.54 16.66 -1.85
C GLY A 210 6.56 15.54 -1.65
N ASP A 211 7.33 15.28 -2.71
CA ASP A 211 8.34 14.21 -2.73
C ASP A 211 9.38 14.34 -1.61
N GLY A 212 9.84 13.23 -1.05
CA GLY A 212 10.87 13.20 0.00
C GLY A 212 10.40 13.74 1.36
N ALA A 213 9.12 14.09 1.53
CA ALA A 213 8.58 14.62 2.77
C ALA A 213 8.48 13.53 3.86
N ILE A 214 8.52 13.96 5.12
CA ILE A 214 8.35 13.09 6.29
C ILE A 214 7.22 13.64 7.14
N VAL A 215 6.23 12.79 7.42
CA VAL A 215 5.12 13.09 8.32
C VAL A 215 5.30 12.28 9.59
N ALA A 216 5.60 12.95 10.70
CA ALA A 216 5.84 12.29 11.98
C ALA A 216 4.59 11.53 12.46
N ALA A 217 4.80 10.51 13.29
CA ALA A 217 3.72 9.70 13.86
C ALA A 217 2.69 10.56 14.61
N ASN A 218 1.42 10.14 14.56
CA ASN A 218 0.25 10.80 15.14
C ASN A 218 -0.03 12.22 14.61
N ALA A 219 0.53 12.59 13.46
CA ALA A 219 0.28 13.91 12.88
C ALA A 219 -1.07 13.97 12.13
N VAL A 220 -1.73 15.14 12.20
CA VAL A 220 -2.96 15.42 11.44
C VAL A 220 -2.68 16.47 10.39
N VAL A 221 -2.56 16.02 9.13
CA VAL A 221 -2.21 16.85 7.99
C VAL A 221 -3.44 17.58 7.47
N THR A 222 -3.49 18.88 7.72
CA THR A 222 -4.62 19.77 7.35
C THR A 222 -4.28 20.74 6.22
N LYS A 223 -3.02 20.75 5.76
CA LYS A 223 -2.50 21.62 4.70
C LYS A 223 -1.47 20.86 3.86
N ASN A 224 -1.29 21.30 2.62
CA ASN A 224 -0.27 20.75 1.72
C ASN A 224 1.12 20.85 2.35
N ILE A 225 1.96 19.88 2.03
CA ILE A 225 3.34 19.76 2.53
C ILE A 225 4.28 19.92 1.35
N GLU A 226 5.22 20.85 1.48
CA GLU A 226 6.27 21.08 0.48
C GLU A 226 7.24 19.87 0.40
N PRO A 227 7.85 19.60 -0.77
CA PRO A 227 8.84 18.53 -0.90
C PRO A 227 9.97 18.62 0.13
N TYR A 228 10.48 17.46 0.54
CA TYR A 228 11.56 17.30 1.53
C TYR A 228 11.27 17.92 2.89
N THR A 229 10.02 18.27 3.19
CA THR A 229 9.64 18.85 4.47
C THR A 229 9.39 17.77 5.51
N ILE A 230 9.86 18.00 6.73
CA ILE A 230 9.49 17.22 7.91
C ILE A 230 8.41 17.99 8.67
N VAL A 231 7.25 17.36 8.89
CA VAL A 231 6.14 17.92 9.66
C VAL A 231 5.74 16.99 10.82
N GLY A 232 5.05 17.53 11.82
CA GLY A 232 4.45 16.74 12.89
C GLY A 232 3.44 17.52 13.74
N GLY A 233 2.67 16.79 14.55
CA GLY A 233 1.67 17.35 15.47
C GLY A 233 0.23 17.37 14.94
N ASN A 234 -0.69 17.85 15.77
CA ASN A 234 -2.11 18.00 15.46
C ASN A 234 -2.58 19.43 15.79
N PRO A 235 -2.84 20.31 14.80
CA PRO A 235 -2.56 20.09 13.38
C PRO A 235 -1.06 19.99 13.10
N ALA A 236 -0.70 19.29 12.01
CA ALA A 236 0.68 19.12 11.59
C ALA A 236 1.32 20.47 11.25
N LYS A 237 2.53 20.70 11.77
CA LYS A 237 3.31 21.92 11.54
C LYS A 237 4.68 21.57 10.99
N PHE A 238 5.22 22.49 10.21
CA PHE A 238 6.62 22.46 9.76
C PHE A 238 7.56 22.29 10.97
N ILE A 239 8.50 21.35 10.84
CA ILE A 239 9.60 21.15 11.80
C ILE A 239 10.90 21.65 11.17
N LYS A 240 11.28 21.08 10.01
CA LYS A 240 12.49 21.44 9.26
C LYS A 240 12.45 20.85 7.84
N TYR A 241 13.44 21.17 7.02
CA TYR A 241 13.69 20.42 5.80
C TYR A 241 14.62 19.21 6.06
N ARG A 242 14.41 18.11 5.33
CA ARG A 242 15.32 16.94 5.35
C ARG A 242 16.70 17.31 4.80
N VAL A 243 16.72 18.18 3.80
CA VAL A 243 17.91 18.77 3.20
C VAL A 243 17.79 20.28 3.34
N GLU A 244 18.59 20.92 4.20
CA GLU A 244 18.44 22.35 4.51
C GLU A 244 18.82 23.27 3.35
N ASP A 245 19.79 22.85 2.53
CA ASP A 245 20.21 23.59 1.35
C ASP A 245 19.14 23.53 0.25
N LYS A 246 18.60 24.71 -0.12
CA LYS A 246 17.53 24.83 -1.11
C LYS A 246 17.98 24.38 -2.50
N PHE A 247 19.22 24.70 -2.90
CA PHE A 247 19.73 24.31 -4.22
C PHE A 247 19.88 22.80 -4.33
N LEU A 248 20.36 22.13 -3.27
CA LEU A 248 20.45 20.68 -3.25
C LEU A 248 19.06 20.03 -3.28
N ARG A 249 18.06 20.58 -2.55
CA ARG A 249 16.67 20.11 -2.64
C ARG A 249 16.11 20.20 -4.04
N GLU A 250 16.22 21.36 -4.68
CA GLU A 250 15.73 21.58 -6.05
C GLU A 250 16.43 20.64 -7.03
N ALA A 251 17.75 20.48 -6.92
CA ALA A 251 18.48 19.55 -7.75
C ALA A 251 18.04 18.09 -7.56
N LEU A 252 17.72 17.66 -6.34
CA LEU A 252 17.20 16.31 -6.10
C LEU A 252 15.82 16.10 -6.73
N LEU A 253 14.97 17.14 -6.74
CA LEU A 253 13.67 17.11 -7.44
C LEU A 253 13.86 17.04 -8.96
N ASP A 254 14.84 17.76 -9.51
CA ASP A 254 15.18 17.69 -10.94
C ASP A 254 15.73 16.31 -11.32
N ILE A 255 16.62 15.75 -10.48
CA ILE A 255 17.22 14.42 -10.69
C ILE A 255 16.16 13.30 -10.65
N ALA A 256 15.15 13.44 -9.77
CA ALA A 256 14.02 12.54 -9.61
C ALA A 256 14.42 11.05 -9.70
N TRP A 257 15.34 10.61 -8.82
CA TRP A 257 15.95 9.28 -8.92
C TRP A 257 14.94 8.13 -8.89
N TRP A 258 13.78 8.34 -8.26
CA TRP A 258 12.66 7.40 -8.25
C TRP A 258 12.11 7.09 -9.65
N ASN A 259 12.29 7.97 -10.63
CA ASN A 259 11.89 7.75 -12.02
C ASN A 259 12.96 7.01 -12.85
N TRP A 260 14.12 6.68 -12.28
CA TRP A 260 15.18 6.01 -13.02
C TRP A 260 14.81 4.56 -13.38
N PRO A 261 15.33 4.02 -14.51
CA PRO A 261 15.24 2.59 -14.77
C PRO A 261 15.84 1.76 -13.64
N GLU A 262 15.25 0.62 -13.33
CA GLU A 262 15.63 -0.22 -12.17
C GLU A 262 17.13 -0.57 -12.15
N ASP A 263 17.73 -0.84 -13.32
CA ASP A 263 19.15 -1.17 -13.42
C ASP A 263 20.04 0.04 -13.07
N LYS A 264 19.63 1.26 -13.45
CA LYS A 264 20.31 2.50 -13.03
C LYS A 264 20.19 2.71 -11.52
N VAL A 265 19.03 2.42 -10.93
CA VAL A 265 18.87 2.47 -9.46
C VAL A 265 19.84 1.50 -8.79
N LYS A 266 19.90 0.24 -9.25
CA LYS A 266 20.79 -0.80 -8.69
C LYS A 266 22.26 -0.43 -8.77
N GLU A 267 22.71 0.05 -9.92
CA GLU A 267 24.11 0.47 -10.13
C GLU A 267 24.51 1.63 -9.21
N ASN A 268 23.55 2.49 -8.85
CA ASN A 268 23.80 3.70 -8.07
C ASN A 268 23.32 3.60 -6.60
N LEU A 269 22.94 2.41 -6.12
CA LEU A 269 22.47 2.21 -4.73
C LEU A 269 23.41 2.79 -3.67
N PRO A 270 24.75 2.58 -3.72
CA PRO A 270 25.66 3.16 -2.73
C PRO A 270 25.62 4.70 -2.68
N LYS A 271 25.32 5.34 -3.82
CA LYS A 271 25.21 6.80 -3.95
C LYS A 271 23.84 7.29 -3.45
N ILE A 272 22.77 6.58 -3.79
CA ILE A 272 21.40 6.87 -3.31
C ILE A 272 21.33 6.72 -1.78
N MET A 273 22.00 5.72 -1.21
CA MET A 273 22.04 5.45 0.24
C MET A 273 23.10 6.27 0.99
N SER A 274 23.74 7.25 0.35
CA SER A 274 24.77 8.09 0.96
C SER A 274 24.16 9.29 1.71
N SER A 275 24.82 9.73 2.78
CA SER A 275 24.52 11.01 3.42
C SER A 275 25.17 12.21 2.71
N ASP A 276 26.10 11.96 1.77
CA ASP A 276 26.75 13.00 0.97
C ASP A 276 25.88 13.39 -0.24
N ILE A 277 24.82 14.14 0.06
CA ILE A 277 23.86 14.65 -0.93
C ILE A 277 24.53 15.56 -1.95
N LYS A 278 25.55 16.32 -1.53
CA LYS A 278 26.28 17.22 -2.42
C LYS A 278 27.01 16.43 -3.50
N SER A 279 27.77 15.41 -3.11
CA SER A 279 28.44 14.54 -4.09
C SER A 279 27.45 13.83 -5.02
N PHE A 280 26.30 13.40 -4.50
CA PHE A 280 25.24 12.81 -5.33
C PHE A 280 24.73 13.81 -6.38
N VAL A 281 24.39 15.04 -5.95
CA VAL A 281 23.88 16.09 -6.84
C VAL A 281 24.92 16.49 -7.89
N GLU A 282 26.18 16.68 -7.50
CA GLU A 282 27.28 17.01 -8.42
C GLU A 282 27.48 15.94 -9.51
N GLU A 283 27.19 14.68 -9.21
CA GLU A 283 27.34 13.58 -10.15
C GLU A 283 26.18 13.46 -11.15
N PHE A 284 24.94 13.75 -10.71
CA PHE A 284 23.73 13.44 -11.49
C PHE A 284 22.98 14.64 -12.05
N LYS A 285 23.21 15.87 -11.57
CA LYS A 285 22.43 17.06 -11.97
C LYS A 285 22.50 17.37 -13.48
N ASP A 286 23.63 17.06 -14.12
CA ASP A 286 23.84 17.32 -15.56
C ASP A 286 23.60 16.09 -16.45
N ARG A 287 23.08 14.99 -15.87
CA ARG A 287 22.93 13.68 -16.56
C ARG A 287 21.48 13.15 -16.55
N SER A 288 20.55 13.96 -16.08
CA SER A 288 19.10 13.69 -16.02
C SER A 288 18.37 14.26 -17.23
#